data_AF-A0A3E0ILW5-F1
#
_entry.id   AF-A0A3E0ILW5-F1
#
_cell.length_a   1.000
_cell.length_b   1.000
_cell.length_c   1.000
_cell.angle_alpha   90.00
_cell.angle_beta   90.00
_cell.angle_gamma   90.00
#
_symmetry.space_group_name_H-M   'P 1'
#
loop_
_entity.id
_entity.type
_entity.pdbx_description
1 polymer ?
#
loop_
_entity_poly.entity_id
_entity_poly.type
_entity_poly.pdbx_seq_one_letter_code
_entity_poly.pdbx_strand_id
1 'polypeptide(L)'
;AAIIAIILGFVGKFTALIASIPTPVMGGVSILLFGTIAASGLRMIVESQVNFANNRNLVIASVILVIGIGNMMLNLHNLGINLTIEGMALSATAGIILNLVLPKR
;
A
#
# COMPACT_ATOMS: atom_id res chain seq x y z
N ALA A 1 18.54 -1.32 -16.26
CA ALA A 1 18.11 -0.13 -15.48
C ALA A 1 19.10 0.25 -14.38
N ALA A 2 19.48 -0.68 -13.47
CA ALA A 2 20.35 -0.37 -12.32
C ALA A 2 21.65 0.38 -12.65
N ILE A 3 22.42 -0.09 -13.64
CA ILE A 3 23.71 0.55 -14.04
C ILE A 3 23.48 1.96 -14.61
N ILE A 4 22.43 2.15 -15.40
CA ILE A 4 22.06 3.45 -15.98
C ILE A 4 21.61 4.43 -14.90
N ALA A 5 20.86 3.97 -13.89
CA ALA A 5 20.43 4.78 -12.75
C ALA A 5 21.63 5.25 -11.91
N ILE A 6 22.62 4.39 -11.69
CA ILE A 6 23.86 4.74 -11.00
C ILE A 6 24.59 5.83 -11.79
N ILE A 7 24.82 5.64 -13.09
CA ILE A 7 25.54 6.61 -13.92
C ILE A 7 24.80 7.96 -13.96
N LEU A 8 23.48 7.97 -14.17
CA LEU A 8 22.67 9.19 -14.18
C LEU A 8 22.62 9.88 -12.81
N GLY A 9 22.71 9.14 -11.70
CA GLY A 9 22.78 9.69 -10.34
C GLY A 9 24.06 10.49 -10.08
N PHE A 10 25.17 10.16 -10.75
CA PHE A 10 26.42 10.94 -10.68
C PHE A 10 26.43 12.14 -11.64
N VAL A 11 25.50 12.23 -12.59
CA VAL A 11 25.39 13.37 -13.52
C VAL A 11 24.57 14.48 -12.89
N GLY A 12 25.23 15.45 -12.24
CA GLY A 12 24.57 16.57 -11.57
C GLY A 12 23.65 17.42 -12.47
N LYS A 13 23.90 17.47 -13.79
CA LYS A 13 23.01 18.14 -14.76
C LYS A 13 21.63 17.48 -14.86
N PHE A 14 21.57 16.16 -14.74
CA PHE A 14 20.33 15.39 -14.78
C PHE A 14 19.54 15.56 -13.48
N THR A 15 20.22 15.57 -12.33
CA THR A 15 19.61 15.87 -11.03
C THR A 15 19.04 17.29 -10.98
N ALA A 16 19.74 18.29 -11.54
CA ALA A 16 19.25 19.66 -11.63
C ALA A 16 18.00 19.78 -12.53
N LEU A 17 17.92 18.99 -13.59
CA LEU A 17 16.74 18.91 -14.45
C LEU A 17 15.53 18.33 -13.71
N ILE A 18 15.72 17.26 -12.94
CA ILE A 18 14.65 16.67 -12.11
C ILE A 18 14.18 17.67 -11.04
N ALA A 19 15.12 18.37 -10.40
CA ALA A 19 14.80 19.38 -9.40
C ALA A 19 14.06 20.61 -9.98
N SER A 20 14.18 20.86 -11.29
CA SER A 20 13.43 21.91 -11.98
C SER A 20 11.97 21.53 -12.28
N ILE A 21 11.57 20.26 -12.09
CA ILE A 21 10.20 19.81 -12.34
C ILE A 21 9.26 20.44 -11.29
N PRO A 22 8.19 21.14 -11.70
CA PRO A 22 7.24 21.72 -10.78
C PRO A 22 6.57 20.68 -9.87
N THR A 23 6.35 21.05 -8.60
CA THR A 23 5.66 20.21 -7.62
C THR A 23 4.28 19.70 -8.08
N PRO A 24 3.47 20.44 -8.87
CA PRO A 24 2.19 19.92 -9.36
C PRO A 24 2.33 18.72 -10.32
N VAL A 25 3.41 18.69 -11.12
CA VAL A 25 3.66 17.59 -12.08
C VAL A 25 4.12 16.33 -11.33
N MET A 26 5.01 16.50 -10.36
CA MET A 26 5.47 15.41 -9.50
C MET A 26 4.29 14.76 -8.75
N GLY A 27 3.38 15.58 -8.22
CA GLY A 27 2.15 15.09 -7.60
C GLY A 27 1.26 14.29 -8.57
N GLY A 28 1.09 14.78 -9.80
CA GLY A 28 0.32 14.07 -10.84
C GLY A 28 0.91 12.70 -11.18
N VAL A 29 2.23 12.61 -11.36
CA VAL A 29 2.93 11.33 -11.61
C VAL A 29 2.79 10.39 -10.42
N SER A 30 2.93 10.88 -9.19
CA SER A 30 2.73 10.08 -7.98
C SER A 30 1.30 9.53 -7.88
N ILE A 31 0.27 10.33 -8.17
CA ILE A 31 -1.12 9.88 -8.17
C ILE A 31 -1.33 8.76 -9.20
N LEU A 32 -0.77 8.89 -10.40
CA LEU A 32 -0.85 7.85 -11.43
C LEU A 32 -0.13 6.56 -11.01
N LEU A 33 1.07 6.67 -10.43
CA LEU A 33 1.83 5.51 -9.97
C LEU A 33 1.12 4.78 -8.83
N PHE A 34 0.68 5.49 -7.78
CA PHE A 34 -0.07 4.87 -6.70
C PHE A 34 -1.45 4.36 -7.15
N GLY A 35 -2.11 5.06 -8.08
CA GLY A 35 -3.37 4.64 -8.67
C GLY A 35 -3.27 3.33 -9.46
N THR A 36 -2.19 3.17 -10.25
CA THR A 36 -1.96 1.92 -10.99
C THR A 36 -1.63 0.74 -10.08
N ILE A 37 -0.89 0.97 -8.98
CA ILE A 37 -0.64 -0.04 -7.95
C ILE A 37 -1.97 -0.48 -7.30
N ALA A 38 -2.82 0.46 -6.89
CA ALA A 38 -4.13 0.16 -6.32
C ALA A 38 -5.04 -0.60 -7.30
N ALA A 39 -5.07 -0.16 -8.57
CA ALA A 39 -5.83 -0.82 -9.63
C ALA A 39 -5.33 -2.26 -9.89
N SER A 40 -4.02 -2.50 -9.84
CA SER A 40 -3.45 -3.84 -9.96
C SER A 40 -3.87 -4.75 -8.79
N GLY A 41 -3.99 -4.21 -7.58
CA GLY A 41 -4.49 -4.94 -6.41
C GLY A 41 -5.97 -5.34 -6.57
N LEU A 42 -6.82 -4.41 -7.02
CA LEU A 42 -8.22 -4.70 -7.33
C LEU A 42 -8.34 -5.73 -8.45
N ARG A 43 -7.52 -5.61 -9.50
CA ARG A 43 -7.47 -6.56 -10.61
C ARG A 43 -7.12 -7.96 -10.12
N MET A 44 -6.16 -8.10 -9.22
CA MET A 44 -5.79 -9.40 -8.62
C MET A 44 -6.96 -10.07 -7.91
N ILE A 45 -7.80 -9.33 -7.19
CA ILE A 45 -9.00 -9.85 -6.51
C ILE A 45 -10.01 -10.41 -7.53
N VAL A 46 -10.20 -9.69 -8.64
CA VAL A 46 -11.13 -10.09 -9.71
C VAL A 46 -10.59 -11.30 -10.48
N GLU A 47 -9.32 -11.29 -10.86
CA GLU A 47 -8.68 -12.43 -11.56
C GLU A 47 -8.66 -13.69 -10.70
N SER A 48 -8.50 -13.53 -9.38
CA SER A 48 -8.58 -14.64 -8.42
C SER A 48 -10.02 -15.13 -8.15
N GLN A 49 -11.03 -14.53 -8.79
CA GLN A 49 -12.44 -14.89 -8.68
C GLN A 49 -12.92 -14.96 -7.22
N VAL A 50 -12.53 -13.96 -6.40
CA VAL A 50 -12.94 -13.92 -4.99
C VAL A 50 -14.45 -13.77 -4.90
N ASN A 51 -15.12 -14.77 -4.33
CA ASN A 51 -16.55 -14.75 -4.12
C ASN A 51 -16.91 -13.83 -2.93
N PHE A 52 -17.44 -12.64 -3.23
CA PHE A 52 -17.93 -11.67 -2.25
C PHE A 52 -19.35 -11.96 -1.75
N ALA A 53 -20.08 -12.91 -2.35
CA ALA A 53 -21.35 -13.39 -1.79
C ALA A 53 -21.13 -14.21 -0.51
N ASN A 54 -19.92 -14.74 -0.28
CA ASN A 54 -19.57 -15.27 1.03
C ASN A 54 -19.26 -14.10 1.99
N ASN A 55 -20.12 -13.96 3.02
CA ASN A 55 -19.98 -12.97 4.09
C ASN A 55 -18.57 -12.95 4.71
N ARG A 56 -17.89 -14.10 4.80
CA ARG A 56 -16.51 -14.19 5.30
C ARG A 56 -15.55 -13.34 4.48
N ASN A 57 -15.57 -13.51 3.16
CA ASN A 57 -14.65 -12.79 2.27
C ASN A 57 -14.99 -11.30 2.22
N LEU A 58 -16.29 -10.97 2.24
CA LEU A 58 -16.76 -9.60 2.31
C LEU A 58 -16.26 -8.91 3.58
N VAL A 59 -16.45 -9.52 4.75
CA VAL A 59 -16.01 -8.96 6.04
C VAL A 59 -14.49 -8.78 6.08
N ILE A 60 -13.72 -9.76 5.61
CA ILE A 60 -12.25 -9.65 5.54
C ILE A 60 -11.82 -8.48 4.67
N ALA A 61 -12.38 -8.36 3.45
CA ALA A 61 -12.05 -7.27 2.55
C ALA A 61 -12.46 -5.90 3.11
N SER A 62 -13.65 -5.79 3.71
CA SER A 62 -14.12 -4.55 4.33
C SER A 62 -13.23 -4.09 5.48
N VAL A 63 -12.79 -5.00 6.36
CA VAL A 63 -11.89 -4.65 7.47
C VAL A 63 -10.52 -4.20 6.96
N ILE A 64 -9.94 -4.92 5.99
CA ILE A 64 -8.67 -4.54 5.35
C ILE A 64 -8.77 -3.15 4.72
N LEU A 65 -9.87 -2.86 4.00
CA LEU A 65 -10.11 -1.56 3.36
C LEU A 65 -10.30 -0.43 4.37
N VAL A 66 -11.10 -0.64 5.41
CA VAL A 66 -11.36 0.39 6.44
C VAL A 66 -10.08 0.73 7.20
N ILE A 67 -9.30 -0.27 7.60
CA ILE A 67 -8.04 -0.05 8.33
C ILE A 67 -6.97 0.57 7.41
N GLY A 68 -6.87 0.09 6.17
CA GLY A 68 -5.86 0.54 5.21
C GLY A 68 -6.10 1.96 4.71
N ILE A 69 -7.32 2.28 4.29
CA ILE A 69 -7.70 3.62 3.81
C ILE A 69 -7.85 4.59 4.99
N GLY A 70 -8.36 4.11 6.14
CA GLY A 70 -8.50 4.91 7.35
C GLY A 70 -7.19 5.28 8.04
N ASN A 71 -6.05 4.79 7.53
CA ASN A 71 -4.71 5.05 8.03
C ASN A 71 -4.59 4.96 9.56
N MET A 72 -5.12 3.88 10.13
CA MET A 72 -5.05 3.65 11.57
C MET A 72 -3.60 3.35 11.96
N MET A 73 -3.02 4.19 12.81
CA MET A 73 -1.67 3.99 13.34
C MET A 73 -1.75 3.47 14.78
N LEU A 74 -1.20 2.29 15.02
CA LEU A 74 -1.03 1.78 16.39
C LEU A 74 0.38 2.09 16.87
N ASN A 75 0.47 3.03 17.80
CA ASN A 75 1.71 3.36 18.49
C ASN A 75 1.79 2.49 19.75
N LEU A 76 2.66 1.47 19.74
CA LEU A 76 2.86 0.57 20.89
C LEU A 76 3.77 1.18 21.97
N HIS A 77 3.68 2.50 22.20
CA HIS A 77 4.51 3.21 23.17
C HIS A 77 4.27 2.73 24.62
N ASN A 78 3.09 2.20 24.92
CA ASN A 78 2.71 1.73 26.27
C ASN A 78 3.32 0.39 26.70
N LEU A 79 4.09 -0.30 25.84
CA LEU A 79 4.65 -1.63 26.12
C LEU A 79 6.20 -1.69 26.08
N GLY A 80 6.88 -0.53 26.06
CA GLY A 80 8.35 -0.45 26.11
C GLY A 80 9.08 -0.72 24.79
N ILE A 81 8.36 -0.78 23.67
CA ILE A 81 8.90 -1.02 22.32
C ILE A 81 8.50 0.17 21.44
N ASN A 82 9.46 0.86 20.83
CA ASN A 82 9.20 1.96 19.89
C ASN A 82 8.75 1.43 18.52
N LEU A 83 7.67 0.64 18.50
CA LEU A 83 7.11 0.09 17.27
C LEU A 83 5.80 0.83 16.95
N THR A 84 5.83 1.61 15.87
CA THR A 84 4.66 2.26 15.30
C THR A 84 4.23 1.44 14.09
N ILE A 85 3.10 0.73 14.19
CA ILE A 85 2.58 -0.03 13.05
C ILE A 85 1.79 0.95 12.18
N GLU A 86 2.29 1.18 10.97
CA GLU A 86 1.64 2.00 9.95
C GLU A 86 0.38 1.32 9.41
N GLY A 87 -0.59 2.11 8.93
CA GLY A 87 -1.93 1.63 8.55
C GLY A 87 -1.94 0.51 7.49
N MET A 88 -0.99 0.50 6.55
CA MET A 88 -0.86 -0.60 5.58
C MET A 88 -0.42 -1.91 6.24
N ALA A 89 0.57 -1.86 7.14
CA ALA A 89 1.03 -3.03 7.87
C ALA A 89 -0.07 -3.55 8.81
N LEU A 90 -0.76 -2.65 9.51
CA LEU A 90 -1.87 -2.99 10.39
C LEU A 90 -3.00 -3.67 9.64
N SER A 91 -3.38 -3.14 8.48
CA SER A 91 -4.41 -3.69 7.60
C SER A 91 -4.07 -5.10 7.14
N ALA A 92 -2.83 -5.32 6.68
CA ALA A 92 -2.38 -6.65 6.25
C ALA A 92 -2.39 -7.66 7.40
N THR A 93 -1.87 -7.30 8.58
CA THR A 93 -1.87 -8.17 9.75
C THR A 93 -3.28 -8.49 10.22
N ALA A 94 -4.17 -7.48 10.29
CA ALA A 94 -5.58 -7.69 10.65
C ALA A 94 -6.28 -8.61 9.65
N GLY A 95 -6.04 -8.44 8.35
CA GLY A 95 -6.56 -9.32 7.30
C GLY A 95 -6.11 -10.77 7.45
N ILE A 96 -4.82 -11.01 7.74
CA ILE A 96 -4.27 -12.35 7.97
C ILE A 96 -4.90 -12.99 9.21
N ILE A 97 -4.99 -12.24 10.31
CA ILE A 97 -5.60 -12.71 11.57
C ILE A 97 -7.07 -13.07 11.33
N LEU A 98 -7.83 -12.21 10.66
CA LEU A 98 -9.25 -12.44 10.41
C LEU A 98 -9.48 -13.62 9.48
N ASN A 99 -8.61 -13.80 8.47
CA ASN A 99 -8.63 -14.98 7.61
C ASN A 99 -8.31 -16.28 8.38
N LEU A 100 -7.49 -16.23 9.44
CA LEU A 100 -7.20 -17.40 10.28
C LEU A 100 -8.33 -17.71 11.27
N VAL A 101 -8.93 -16.69 11.87
CA VAL A 101 -9.97 -16.84 12.91
C VAL A 101 -11.31 -17.25 12.31
N LEU A 102 -11.68 -16.75 11.12
CA LEU A 102 -12.99 -17.04 10.54
C LEU A 102 -13.04 -18.48 9.94
N PRO A 103 -13.94 -19.35 10.43
CA PRO A 103 -14.05 -20.73 9.97
C PRO A 103 -14.49 -20.81 8.50
N LYS A 104 -13.95 -21.82 7.77
CA LYS A 104 -14.14 -22.04 6.33
C LYS A 104 -15.52 -22.62 5.96
N ARG A 105 -16.61 -21.98 6.37
CA ARG A 105 -17.95 -22.37 5.91
C ARG A 105 -18.49 -21.42 4.85
#